data_AF-A0A7J5F3R7-F1
#
_entry.id   AF-A0A7J5F3R7-F1
#
_cell.length_a   1.000
_cell.length_b   1.000
_cell.length_c   1.000
_cell.angle_alpha   90.00
_cell.angle_beta   90.00
_cell.angle_gamma   90.00
#
_symmetry.space_group_name_H-M   'P 1'
#
loop_
_entity.id
_entity.type
_entity.pdbx_description
1 polymer ?
#
loop_
_entity_poly.entity_id
_entity_poly.type
_entity_poly.pdbx_seq_one_letter_code
_entity_poly.pdbx_strand_id
1 'polypeptide(L)'
;MSTEYRKSQYIIGNQVEFLQFMRSRAPLFHLSNLFFRDLHFAVIDFLKRKKVRVRQTEAELIAREVASNLEKKSMLKKINATTWMLNNPDYSLKKNV
;
A
#
# COMPACT_ATOMS: atom_id res chain seq x y z
N MET A 1 -3.76 -2.49 22.53
CA MET A 1 -3.58 -2.31 21.08
C MET A 1 -4.12 -0.94 20.69
N SER A 2 -3.33 -0.12 19.99
CA SER A 2 -3.77 1.21 19.56
C SER A 2 -4.78 1.14 18.38
N THR A 3 -5.51 2.21 18.13
CA THR A 3 -6.52 2.28 17.06
C THR A 3 -5.89 2.19 15.67
N GLU A 4 -4.70 2.76 15.53
CA GLU A 4 -3.83 2.73 14.34
C GLU A 4 -3.55 1.29 13.93
N TYR A 5 -3.16 0.47 14.90
CA TYR A 5 -2.84 -0.94 14.69
C TYR A 5 -4.05 -1.71 14.13
N ARG A 6 -5.27 -1.43 14.63
CA ARG A 6 -6.47 -2.08 14.08
C ARG A 6 -6.72 -1.69 12.62
N LYS A 7 -6.44 -0.44 12.25
CA LYS A 7 -6.63 0.06 10.88
C LYS A 7 -5.57 -0.47 9.91
N SER A 8 -4.32 -0.57 10.33
CA SER A 8 -3.27 -1.22 9.53
C SER A 8 -3.55 -2.71 9.35
N GLN A 9 -3.97 -3.42 10.40
CA GLN A 9 -4.36 -4.83 10.29
C GLN A 9 -5.56 -5.03 9.35
N TYR A 10 -6.53 -4.11 9.33
CA TYR A 10 -7.62 -4.16 8.34
C TYR A 10 -7.09 -4.09 6.90
N ILE A 11 -6.16 -3.16 6.61
CA ILE A 11 -5.56 -3.05 5.27
C ILE A 11 -4.73 -4.29 4.94
N ILE A 12 -3.93 -4.78 5.88
CA ILE A 12 -3.08 -5.97 5.70
C ILE A 12 -3.93 -7.22 5.45
N GLY A 13 -5.05 -7.38 6.16
CA GLY A 13 -6.01 -8.47 5.93
C GLY A 13 -6.73 -8.38 4.58
N ASN A 14 -6.82 -7.18 3.99
CA ASN A 14 -7.45 -6.92 2.69
C ASN A 14 -6.42 -6.46 1.65
N GLN A 15 -5.17 -6.96 1.73
CA GLN A 15 -4.04 -6.45 0.94
C GLN A 15 -4.28 -6.50 -0.59
N VAL A 16 -4.99 -7.53 -1.08
CA VAL A 16 -5.29 -7.68 -2.51
C VAL A 16 -6.23 -6.57 -2.97
N GLU A 17 -7.29 -6.31 -2.22
CA GLU A 17 -8.23 -5.22 -2.49
C GLU A 17 -7.50 -3.86 -2.44
N PHE A 18 -6.63 -3.67 -1.44
CA PHE A 18 -5.87 -2.43 -1.30
C PHE A 18 -4.92 -2.17 -2.47
N LEU A 19 -4.16 -3.17 -2.90
CA LEU A 19 -3.24 -3.05 -4.04
C LEU A 19 -3.99 -2.85 -5.37
N GLN A 20 -5.15 -3.50 -5.56
CA GLN A 20 -6.03 -3.22 -6.69
C GLN A 20 -6.55 -1.78 -6.65
N PHE A 21 -6.95 -1.29 -5.48
CA PHE A 21 -7.35 0.10 -5.30
C PHE A 21 -6.21 1.06 -5.66
N MET A 22 -4.97 0.79 -5.22
CA MET A 22 -3.81 1.60 -5.61
C MET A 22 -3.59 1.60 -7.13
N ARG A 23 -3.66 0.43 -7.76
CA ARG A 23 -3.55 0.26 -9.22
C ARG A 23 -4.64 1.01 -10.00
N SER A 24 -5.84 1.15 -9.42
CA SER A 24 -6.93 1.94 -10.04
C SER A 24 -6.67 3.45 -10.04
N ARG A 25 -5.74 3.93 -9.21
CA ARG A 25 -5.45 5.36 -9.03
C ARG A 25 -4.19 5.83 -9.73
N ALA A 26 -3.19 4.97 -9.79
CA ALA A 26 -1.89 5.28 -10.37
C ALA A 26 -1.30 4.01 -10.99
N PRO A 27 -0.38 4.14 -11.97
CA PRO A 27 0.35 3.01 -12.52
C PRO A 27 1.10 2.25 -11.41
N LEU A 28 0.57 1.08 -11.05
CA LEU A 28 1.17 0.15 -10.10
C LEU A 28 1.25 -1.21 -10.79
N PHE A 29 2.45 -1.60 -11.19
CA PHE A 29 2.72 -2.83 -11.95
C PHE A 29 4.00 -3.49 -11.45
N HIS A 30 4.20 -4.76 -11.82
CA HIS A 30 5.40 -5.48 -11.43
C HIS A 30 6.66 -4.70 -11.84
N LEU A 31 7.60 -4.53 -10.90
CA LEU A 31 8.83 -3.75 -11.00
C LEU A 31 8.66 -2.23 -11.10
N SER A 32 7.45 -1.69 -10.91
CA SER A 32 7.25 -0.24 -10.80
C SER A 32 7.71 0.28 -9.45
N ASN A 33 8.15 1.54 -9.40
CA ASN A 33 8.41 2.21 -8.13
C ASN A 33 7.09 2.50 -7.41
N LEU A 34 7.14 2.44 -6.08
CA LEU A 34 6.10 2.85 -5.16
C LEU A 34 6.73 3.82 -4.15
N PHE A 35 6.28 5.08 -4.18
CA PHE A 35 6.73 6.10 -3.24
C PHE A 35 5.86 6.08 -1.99
N PHE A 36 6.47 6.40 -0.84
CA PHE A 36 5.80 6.44 0.46
C PHE A 36 4.59 7.38 0.46
N ARG A 37 4.71 8.53 -0.24
CA ARG A 37 3.63 9.52 -0.33
C ARG A 37 2.42 8.98 -1.08
N ASP A 38 2.63 8.20 -2.15
CA ASP A 38 1.54 7.55 -2.88
C ASP A 38 0.83 6.52 -2.00
N LEU A 39 1.61 5.72 -1.26
CA LEU A 39 1.08 4.76 -0.30
C LEU A 39 0.29 5.47 0.83
N HIS A 40 0.82 6.56 1.37
CA HIS A 40 0.18 7.34 2.43
C HIS A 40 -1.17 7.91 2.00
N PHE A 41 -1.24 8.55 0.82
CA PHE A 41 -2.52 9.01 0.27
C PHE A 41 -3.46 7.87 -0.12
N ALA A 42 -2.92 6.74 -0.58
CA ALA A 42 -3.73 5.53 -0.80
C ALA A 42 -4.38 5.04 0.48
N VAL A 43 -3.66 4.97 1.60
CA VAL A 43 -4.21 4.59 2.91
C VAL A 43 -5.36 5.52 3.31
N ILE A 44 -5.16 6.84 3.22
CA ILE A 44 -6.17 7.84 3.59
C ILE A 44 -7.47 7.62 2.81
N ASP A 45 -7.37 7.54 1.48
CA ASP A 45 -8.55 7.46 0.65
C ASP A 45 -9.20 6.07 0.68
N PHE A 46 -8.42 4.99 0.85
CA PHE A 46 -8.96 3.65 1.01
C PHE A 46 -9.83 3.57 2.27
N LEU A 47 -9.29 4.03 3.41
CA LEU A 47 -10.05 4.08 4.67
C LEU A 47 -11.27 5.02 4.56
N LYS A 48 -11.12 6.17 3.90
CA LYS A 48 -12.23 7.10 3.64
C LYS A 48 -13.36 6.44 2.83
N ARG A 49 -13.04 5.64 1.80
CA ARG A 49 -14.03 4.86 1.02
C ARG A 49 -14.75 3.81 1.87
N LYS A 50 -14.06 3.26 2.87
CA LYS A 50 -14.65 2.36 3.88
C LYS A 50 -15.35 3.10 5.02
N LYS A 51 -15.60 4.42 4.89
CA LYS A 51 -16.21 5.30 5.90
C LYS A 51 -15.42 5.38 7.22
N VAL A 52 -14.14 5.04 7.20
CA VAL A 52 -13.22 5.15 8.34
C VAL A 52 -12.44 6.46 8.23
N ARG A 53 -12.64 7.38 9.18
CA ARG A 53 -11.87 8.62 9.25
C ARG A 53 -10.49 8.36 9.87
N VAL A 54 -9.47 9.01 9.33
CA VAL A 54 -8.08 8.90 9.76
C VAL A 54 -7.43 10.29 9.72
N ARG A 55 -6.64 10.64 10.74
CA ARG A 55 -5.86 11.89 10.72
C ARG A 55 -4.59 11.72 9.89
N GLN A 56 -3.96 12.81 9.47
CA GLN A 56 -2.75 12.74 8.64
C GLN A 56 -1.59 11.97 9.30
N THR A 57 -1.29 12.32 10.56
CA THR A 57 -0.24 11.65 11.37
C THR A 57 -0.56 10.18 11.61
N GLU A 58 -1.83 9.87 11.85
CA GLU A 58 -2.34 8.51 12.02
C GLU A 58 -2.14 7.67 10.75
N ALA A 59 -2.52 8.22 9.59
CA ALA A 59 -2.37 7.56 8.31
C ALA A 59 -0.90 7.32 7.93
N GLU A 60 0.01 8.20 8.36
CA GLU A 60 1.44 8.00 8.14
C GLU A 60 1.94 6.75 8.87
N LEU A 61 1.57 6.59 10.14
CA LEU A 61 1.92 5.41 10.93
C LEU A 61 1.34 4.13 10.31
N ILE A 62 0.08 4.18 9.90
CA ILE A 62 -0.59 3.06 9.21
C ILE A 62 0.14 2.71 7.91
N ALA A 63 0.50 3.71 7.09
CA ALA A 63 1.21 3.49 5.83
C ALA A 63 2.60 2.86 6.04
N ARG A 64 3.33 3.27 7.09
CA ARG A 64 4.62 2.66 7.46
C ARG A 64 4.45 1.19 7.85
N GLU A 65 3.41 0.87 8.62
CA GLU A 65 3.14 -0.51 9.01
C GLU A 65 2.73 -1.38 7.81
N VAL A 66 1.88 -0.87 6.92
CA VAL A 66 1.49 -1.54 5.68
C VAL A 66 2.71 -1.78 4.78
N ALA A 67 3.55 -0.77 4.57
CA ALA A 67 4.80 -0.91 3.80
C ALA A 67 5.70 -1.99 4.40
N SER A 68 5.92 -1.96 5.72
CA SER A 68 6.74 -2.95 6.42
C SER A 68 6.18 -4.36 6.28
N ASN A 69 4.85 -4.54 6.33
CA ASN A 69 4.23 -5.84 6.15
C ASN A 69 4.42 -6.37 4.71
N LEU A 70 4.22 -5.52 3.71
CA LEU A 70 4.41 -5.89 2.30
C LEU A 70 5.89 -6.18 1.98
N GLU A 71 6.83 -5.46 2.61
CA GLU A 71 8.27 -5.71 2.52
C GLU A 71 8.64 -7.06 3.13
N LYS A 72 8.12 -7.38 4.34
CA LYS A 72 8.32 -8.69 4.98
C LYS A 72 7.76 -9.86 4.16
N LYS A 73 6.72 -9.62 3.36
CA LYS A 73 6.12 -10.60 2.44
C LYS A 73 6.83 -10.66 1.08
N SER A 74 7.96 -9.96 0.91
CA SER A 74 8.70 -9.83 -0.35
C SER A 74 7.89 -9.24 -1.52
N MET A 75 6.72 -8.64 -1.24
CA MET A 75 5.88 -7.97 -2.24
C MET A 75 6.42 -6.58 -2.57
N LEU A 76 7.11 -5.94 -1.63
CA LEU A 76 7.85 -4.71 -1.87
C LEU A 76 9.35 -4.98 -1.65
N LYS A 77 10.18 -4.59 -2.61
CA LYS A 77 11.63 -4.57 -2.45
C LYS A 77 12.07 -3.14 -2.14
N LYS A 78 12.67 -2.92 -0.97
CA LYS A 78 13.13 -1.59 -0.56
C LYS A 78 14.21 -1.06 -1.51
N ILE A 79 14.06 0.19 -1.96
CA ILE A 79 15.07 0.92 -2.73
C ILE A 79 15.79 1.90 -1.80
N ASN A 80 15.03 2.69 -1.04
CA ASN A 80 15.54 3.65 -0.06
C ASN A 80 14.55 3.81 1.11
N ALA A 81 14.72 4.84 1.95
CA ALA A 81 13.89 5.05 3.13
C ALA A 81 12.41 5.38 2.83
N THR A 82 12.10 5.86 1.63
CA THR A 82 10.76 6.34 1.24
C THR A 82 10.27 5.75 -0.08
N THR A 83 10.99 4.78 -0.65
CA THR A 83 10.70 4.22 -1.97
C THR A 83 10.94 2.72 -1.98
N TRP A 84 10.01 2.00 -2.58
CA TRP A 84 10.07 0.58 -2.84
C TRP A 84 9.84 0.29 -4.31
N MET A 85 10.18 -0.91 -4.73
CA MET A 85 9.77 -1.50 -6.01
C MET A 85 8.68 -2.54 -5.73
N LEU A 86 7.59 -2.53 -6.48
CA LEU A 86 6.58 -3.59 -6.41
C LEU A 86 7.16 -4.88 -6.99
N ASN A 87 7.43 -5.85 -6.13
CA ASN A 87 7.97 -7.15 -6.49
C ASN A 87 6.86 -8.21 -6.46
N ASN A 88 5.81 -8.03 -7.27
CA ASN A 88 4.75 -9.03 -7.42
C ASN A 88 4.41 -9.30 -8.90
N PRO A 89 4.71 -10.50 -9.44
CA PRO A 89 4.40 -10.87 -10.83
C PRO A 89 2.92 -10.82 -11.21
N ASP A 90 1.99 -10.97 -10.26
CA ASP A 90 0.53 -10.87 -10.52
C ASP A 90 0.12 -9.48 -11.06
N TYR A 91 0.98 -8.49 -10.85
CA TYR A 91 0.79 -7.11 -11.30
C TYR A 91 1.55 -6.81 -12.59
N SER A 92 2.07 -7.84 -13.28
CA SER A 92 2.73 -7.65 -14.58
C SER A 92 1.75 -7.08 -15.60
N LEU A 93 2.25 -6.17 -16.43
CA LEU A 93 1.53 -5.75 -17.63
C LEU A 93 1.44 -6.98 -18.54
N LYS A 94 0.22 -7.42 -18.88
CA LYS A 94 0.07 -8.47 -19.90
C LYS A 94 0.75 -7.96 -21.17
N LYS A 95 1.73 -8.70 -21.69
CA LYS A 95 2.19 -8.50 -23.06
C LYS A 95 1.03 -8.90 -23.96
N ASN A 96 0.40 -7.92 -24.60
CA ASN A 96 -0.42 -8.23 -25.77
C ASN A 96 0.58 -8.69 -26.84
N VAL A 97 0.63 -10.00 -27.07
CA VAL A 97 1.28 -10.62 -28.23
C VAL A 97 0.30 -10.53 -29.39
#